data_AF-T2JNR2-F1
#
_entry.id   AF-T2JNR2-F1
#
_cell.length_a   1.000
_cell.length_b   1.000
_cell.length_c   1.000
_cell.angle_alpha   90.00
_cell.angle_beta   90.00
_cell.angle_gamma   90.00
#
_symmetry.space_group_name_H-M   'P 1'
#
loop_
_entity.id
_entity.type
_entity.pdbx_description
1 polymer ?
#
loop_
_entity_poly.entity_id
_entity_poly.type
_entity_poly.pdbx_seq_one_letter_code
_entity_poly.pdbx_strand_id
1 'polypeptide(L)'
;MTFSTFPPIESDGSVVISNQDINQLGFNPNRSWQKGQTLDTIIQLGDISEGFGVETFTLNEIKSLVNLNFHQFSLKDFGIIQFQTISSLFDAIPNLKNKKIKTIPPLRDLIKDTQCGGQSQGCNLLNYSVKKITKDSQLASLPLNQLSLEQYKFSDIPGLSNTELKEFNQWQQVYLSEIPGLNQVSFADFPNSLSTDSIEFAQIDITFSEAEYESLKSISGSYQEGFNKSCTGGCSHIELGGNPLILGKQWISGNSQKVQGGYGILSSLFGGVEPTGRHPFGDVFKVVIGDIDETTGTVETDLYFRVCQKGWIDLGCSPYGIGPIPFMTFKENNWIFF
;
A
#
# COMPACT_ATOMS: atom_id res chain seq x y z
N MET A 1 4.65 -9.99 11.81
CA MET A 1 3.36 -9.33 11.52
C MET A 1 3.18 -9.29 10.02
N THR A 2 1.96 -9.47 9.51
CA THR A 2 1.65 -9.45 8.07
C THR A 2 0.37 -8.65 7.83
N PHE A 3 0.09 -8.25 6.58
CA PHE A 3 -1.19 -7.61 6.25
C PHE A 3 -2.39 -8.53 6.50
N SER A 4 -2.24 -9.84 6.26
CA SER A 4 -3.31 -10.84 6.45
C SER A 4 -3.69 -11.08 7.92
N THR A 5 -2.86 -10.63 8.86
CA THR A 5 -3.11 -10.81 10.30
C THR A 5 -3.81 -9.63 10.95
N PHE A 6 -3.98 -8.50 10.25
CA PHE A 6 -4.69 -7.36 10.82
C PHE A 6 -6.19 -7.64 10.94
N PRO A 7 -6.84 -7.11 11.99
CA PRO A 7 -8.28 -7.07 12.02
C PRO A 7 -8.82 -6.20 10.87
N PRO A 8 -10.08 -6.41 10.47
CA PRO A 8 -10.70 -5.58 9.45
C PRO A 8 -10.80 -4.11 9.87
N ILE A 9 -10.87 -3.21 8.87
CA ILE A 9 -11.06 -1.77 9.09
C ILE A 9 -12.41 -1.50 9.77
N GLU A 10 -12.45 -0.53 10.69
CA GLU A 10 -13.64 -0.29 11.51
C GLU A 10 -14.54 0.84 11.03
N SER A 11 -14.14 1.55 9.98
CA SER A 11 -14.86 2.66 9.39
C SER A 11 -15.05 2.47 7.88
N ASP A 12 -16.11 3.08 7.38
CA ASP A 12 -16.27 3.32 5.94
C ASP A 12 -15.34 4.45 5.51
N GLY A 13 -14.95 4.47 4.24
CA GLY A 13 -14.17 5.57 3.72
C GLY A 13 -13.93 5.48 2.23
N SER A 14 -13.26 6.51 1.72
CA SER A 14 -12.94 6.60 0.31
C SER A 14 -11.77 7.52 0.05
N VAL A 15 -11.02 7.21 -1.00
CA VAL A 15 -10.13 8.13 -1.68
C VAL A 15 -10.84 8.60 -2.94
N VAL A 16 -11.06 9.91 -3.05
CA VAL A 16 -11.67 10.54 -4.22
C VAL A 16 -10.85 11.76 -4.59
N ILE A 17 -10.20 11.70 -5.74
CA ILE A 17 -9.52 12.82 -6.38
C ILE A 17 -10.22 13.22 -7.68
N SER A 18 -9.97 14.44 -8.12
CA SER A 18 -10.61 14.99 -9.31
C SER A 18 -10.10 14.31 -10.60
N ASN A 19 -10.92 14.29 -11.66
CA ASN A 19 -10.49 13.81 -12.98
C ASN A 19 -9.26 14.57 -13.52
N GLN A 20 -9.09 15.84 -13.14
CA GLN A 20 -7.93 16.62 -13.52
C GLN A 20 -6.65 16.05 -12.89
N ASP A 21 -6.71 15.62 -11.63
CA ASP A 21 -5.58 15.03 -10.91
C ASP A 21 -5.31 13.60 -11.38
N ILE A 22 -6.37 12.81 -11.64
CA ILE A 22 -6.26 11.46 -12.26
C ILE A 22 -5.49 11.52 -13.58
N ASN A 23 -5.78 12.52 -14.41
CA ASN A 23 -5.07 12.70 -15.69
C ASN A 23 -3.59 13.03 -15.49
N GLN A 24 -3.22 13.71 -14.40
CA GLN A 24 -1.81 13.97 -14.06
C GLN A 24 -1.11 12.71 -13.51
N LEU A 25 -1.84 11.87 -12.77
CA LEU A 25 -1.33 10.60 -12.24
C LEU A 25 -1.06 9.55 -13.31
N GLY A 26 -1.85 9.57 -14.40
CA GLY A 26 -1.82 8.50 -15.40
C GLY A 26 -2.46 7.19 -14.93
N PHE A 27 -3.12 7.19 -13.76
CA PHE A 27 -3.93 6.10 -13.25
C PHE A 27 -4.97 6.63 -12.24
N ASN A 28 -5.96 5.79 -11.89
CA ASN A 28 -7.06 6.17 -11.01
C ASN A 28 -6.87 5.58 -9.60
N PRO A 29 -6.49 6.39 -8.58
CA PRO A 29 -6.37 5.92 -7.20
C PRO A 29 -7.72 5.91 -6.46
N ASN A 30 -8.82 6.32 -7.12
CA ASN A 30 -10.12 6.38 -6.47
C ASN A 30 -10.58 4.98 -6.06
N ARG A 31 -10.96 4.88 -4.79
CA ARG A 31 -11.44 3.65 -4.17
C ARG A 31 -12.31 3.98 -2.98
N SER A 32 -13.19 3.06 -2.64
CA SER A 32 -14.02 3.13 -1.45
C SER A 32 -14.00 1.80 -0.74
N TRP A 33 -14.07 1.85 0.58
CA TRP A 33 -14.15 0.66 1.41
C TRP A 33 -15.30 0.76 2.39
N GLN A 34 -15.67 -0.40 2.91
CA GLN A 34 -16.68 -0.54 3.94
C GLN A 34 -16.04 -1.11 5.21
N LYS A 35 -16.61 -0.73 6.36
CA LYS A 35 -16.33 -1.38 7.63
C LYS A 35 -16.39 -2.91 7.48
N GLY A 36 -15.40 -3.59 8.04
CA GLY A 36 -15.27 -5.05 7.98
C GLY A 36 -14.47 -5.57 6.80
N GLN A 37 -13.97 -4.71 5.90
CA GLN A 37 -13.04 -5.10 4.85
C GLN A 37 -11.60 -5.27 5.37
N THR A 38 -10.86 -6.20 4.78
CA THR A 38 -9.45 -6.44 5.13
C THR A 38 -8.56 -5.43 4.42
N LEU A 39 -7.48 -5.03 5.10
CA LEU A 39 -6.60 -3.95 4.64
C LEU A 39 -5.97 -4.21 3.27
N ASP A 40 -5.65 -5.47 2.96
CA ASP A 40 -5.07 -5.89 1.68
C ASP A 40 -6.02 -5.72 0.47
N THR A 41 -7.32 -5.52 0.71
CA THR A 41 -8.31 -5.19 -0.32
C THR A 41 -8.51 -3.68 -0.51
N ILE A 42 -7.86 -2.86 0.32
CA ILE A 42 -7.98 -1.40 0.35
C ILE A 42 -6.67 -0.73 -0.05
N ILE A 43 -5.55 -1.26 0.42
CA ILE A 43 -4.21 -0.74 0.16
C ILE A 43 -3.76 -1.12 -1.23
N GLN A 44 -3.33 -0.10 -1.98
CA GLN A 44 -2.66 -0.25 -3.26
C GLN A 44 -1.14 -0.31 -3.04
N LEU A 45 -0.40 -0.94 -3.95
CA LEU A 45 1.06 -1.08 -3.82
C LEU A 45 1.78 0.27 -3.69
N GLY A 46 1.28 1.31 -4.37
CA GLY A 46 1.83 2.66 -4.29
C GLY A 46 1.73 3.28 -2.90
N ASP A 47 0.69 2.96 -2.12
CA ASP A 47 0.48 3.51 -0.78
C ASP A 47 1.60 3.11 0.19
N ILE A 48 2.17 1.92 0.00
CA ILE A 48 3.18 1.33 0.90
C ILE A 48 4.58 1.25 0.29
N SER A 49 4.74 1.69 -0.96
CA SER A 49 6.02 1.63 -1.68
C SER A 49 7.13 2.39 -0.98
N GLU A 50 6.89 3.62 -0.55
CA GLU A 50 7.94 4.42 0.09
C GLU A 50 8.45 3.77 1.39
N GLY A 51 7.54 3.27 2.22
CA GLY A 51 7.91 2.74 3.52
C GLY A 51 8.41 1.30 3.49
N PHE A 52 7.85 0.46 2.61
CA PHE A 52 8.19 -0.97 2.53
C PHE A 52 9.05 -1.38 1.34
N GLY A 53 9.24 -0.52 0.33
CA GLY A 53 9.98 -0.84 -0.89
C GLY A 53 9.34 -1.96 -1.72
N VAL A 54 8.02 -2.16 -1.58
CA VAL A 54 7.27 -3.30 -2.15
C VAL A 54 7.45 -3.45 -3.66
N GLU A 55 7.75 -2.35 -4.35
CA GLU A 55 7.91 -2.28 -5.79
C GLU A 55 9.15 -3.03 -6.30
N THR A 56 10.12 -3.30 -5.43
CA THR A 56 11.35 -4.02 -5.76
C THR A 56 11.19 -5.53 -5.66
N PHE A 57 10.09 -6.03 -5.10
CA PHE A 57 9.84 -7.46 -5.08
C PHE A 57 9.65 -8.04 -6.48
N THR A 58 10.05 -9.29 -6.63
CA THR A 58 9.65 -10.18 -7.72
C THR A 58 8.65 -11.21 -7.20
N LEU A 59 7.84 -11.79 -8.10
CA LEU A 59 6.92 -12.86 -7.69
C LEU A 59 7.68 -14.07 -7.11
N ASN A 60 8.88 -14.39 -7.60
CA ASN A 60 9.69 -15.51 -7.09
C ASN A 60 10.22 -15.27 -5.67
N GLU A 61 10.52 -14.04 -5.29
CA GLU A 61 10.89 -13.70 -3.92
C GLU A 61 9.69 -13.88 -2.99
N ILE A 62 8.55 -13.30 -3.33
CA ILE A 62 7.29 -13.45 -2.57
C ILE A 62 6.98 -14.94 -2.39
N LYS A 63 7.02 -15.71 -3.49
CA LYS A 63 6.83 -17.17 -3.48
C LYS A 63 7.70 -17.86 -2.45
N SER A 64 8.97 -17.49 -2.39
CA SER A 64 9.96 -18.12 -1.53
C SER A 64 9.74 -17.76 -0.06
N LEU A 65 9.38 -16.50 0.22
CA LEU A 65 9.08 -16.01 1.57
C LEU A 65 7.85 -16.68 2.19
N VAL A 66 6.81 -16.93 1.39
CA VAL A 66 5.53 -17.50 1.88
C VAL A 66 5.30 -18.96 1.46
N ASN A 67 6.33 -19.63 0.93
CA ASN A 67 6.30 -21.03 0.49
C ASN A 67 5.11 -21.38 -0.43
N LEU A 68 4.85 -20.54 -1.43
CA LEU A 68 3.75 -20.75 -2.39
C LEU A 68 4.13 -21.63 -3.57
N ASN A 69 3.16 -22.38 -4.10
CA ASN A 69 3.30 -23.12 -5.35
C ASN A 69 2.70 -22.35 -6.52
N PHE A 70 3.55 -21.79 -7.39
CA PHE A 70 3.10 -21.01 -8.54
C PHE A 70 2.50 -21.79 -9.71
N HIS A 71 2.57 -23.12 -9.71
CA HIS A 71 1.91 -23.92 -10.74
C HIS A 71 0.38 -23.79 -10.73
N GLN A 72 -0.20 -23.41 -9.59
CA GLN A 72 -1.63 -23.20 -9.45
C GLN A 72 -2.11 -21.84 -9.97
N PHE A 73 -1.24 -20.82 -10.01
CA PHE A 73 -1.61 -19.47 -10.42
C PHE A 73 -1.62 -19.31 -11.94
N SER A 74 -2.49 -18.42 -12.38
CA SER A 74 -2.69 -17.95 -13.74
C SER A 74 -2.33 -16.47 -13.83
N LEU A 75 -2.17 -15.93 -15.04
CA LEU A 75 -1.93 -14.50 -15.23
C LEU A 75 -3.01 -13.64 -14.58
N LYS A 76 -4.27 -14.11 -14.55
CA LYS A 76 -5.36 -13.40 -13.86
C LYS A 76 -5.08 -13.13 -12.37
N ASP A 77 -4.32 -14.01 -11.72
CA ASP A 77 -4.00 -13.87 -10.29
C ASP A 77 -2.92 -12.81 -10.02
N PHE A 78 -2.27 -12.27 -11.06
CA PHE A 78 -1.30 -11.19 -10.95
C PHE A 78 -1.93 -9.89 -11.46
N GLY A 79 -2.55 -9.11 -10.58
CA GLY A 79 -3.36 -7.94 -10.95
C GLY A 79 -2.66 -6.89 -11.80
N ILE A 80 -1.33 -6.82 -11.75
CA ILE A 80 -0.52 -5.94 -12.60
C ILE A 80 -0.64 -6.26 -14.09
N ILE A 81 -0.86 -7.54 -14.45
CA ILE A 81 -0.83 -7.98 -15.86
C ILE A 81 -1.93 -7.31 -16.69
N GLN A 82 -3.05 -6.95 -16.08
CA GLN A 82 -4.21 -6.39 -16.78
C GLN A 82 -3.94 -5.00 -17.37
N PHE A 83 -2.92 -4.31 -16.86
CA PHE A 83 -2.50 -2.98 -17.32
C PHE A 83 -1.41 -3.04 -18.39
N GLN A 84 -0.97 -4.25 -18.77
CA GLN A 84 0.12 -4.41 -19.72
C GLN A 84 -0.36 -4.41 -21.17
N THR A 85 0.45 -3.81 -22.03
CA THR A 85 0.40 -3.94 -23.49
C THR A 85 1.57 -4.78 -23.96
N ILE A 86 1.61 -5.13 -25.25
CA ILE A 86 2.80 -5.78 -25.83
C ILE A 86 4.06 -4.93 -25.60
N SER A 87 3.96 -3.61 -25.75
CA SER A 87 5.08 -2.69 -25.51
C SER A 87 5.49 -2.66 -24.05
N SER A 88 4.55 -2.42 -23.13
CA SER A 88 4.91 -2.27 -21.72
C SER A 88 5.44 -3.57 -21.11
N LEU A 89 4.93 -4.72 -21.56
CA LEU A 89 5.49 -6.02 -21.16
C LEU A 89 6.90 -6.23 -21.71
N PHE A 90 7.17 -5.75 -22.93
CA PHE A 90 8.51 -5.77 -23.52
C PHE A 90 9.48 -4.85 -22.77
N ASP A 91 9.03 -3.68 -22.36
CA ASP A 91 9.82 -2.72 -21.59
C ASP A 91 10.15 -3.29 -20.19
N ALA A 92 9.16 -3.88 -19.52
CA ALA A 92 9.32 -4.54 -18.23
C ALA A 92 10.23 -5.79 -18.28
N ILE A 93 10.20 -6.53 -19.40
CA ILE A 93 10.94 -7.79 -19.55
C ILE A 93 11.80 -7.76 -20.83
N PRO A 94 12.96 -7.06 -20.81
CA PRO A 94 13.80 -6.87 -22.00
C PRO A 94 14.26 -8.18 -22.66
N ASN A 95 14.33 -9.28 -21.92
CA ASN A 95 14.70 -10.60 -22.43
C ASN A 95 13.69 -11.18 -23.43
N LEU A 96 12.49 -10.62 -23.55
CA LEU A 96 11.50 -11.00 -24.57
C LEU A 96 11.89 -10.52 -25.98
N LYS A 97 12.80 -9.54 -26.11
CA LYS A 97 13.19 -8.87 -27.37
C LYS A 97 13.37 -9.79 -28.57
N ASN A 98 14.09 -10.89 -28.37
CA ASN A 98 14.49 -11.82 -29.43
C ASN A 98 13.60 -13.05 -29.51
N LYS A 99 12.65 -13.22 -28.58
CA LYS A 99 11.69 -14.31 -28.61
C LYS A 99 10.69 -14.07 -29.74
N LYS A 100 10.30 -15.14 -30.41
CA LYS A 100 9.25 -15.08 -31.43
C LYS A 100 7.89 -15.03 -30.74
N ILE A 101 6.95 -14.27 -31.30
CA ILE A 101 5.59 -14.15 -30.74
C ILE A 101 4.96 -15.52 -30.49
N LYS A 102 5.08 -16.45 -31.44
CA LYS A 102 4.56 -17.82 -31.30
C LYS A 102 5.07 -18.62 -30.10
N THR A 103 6.18 -18.20 -29.50
CA THR A 103 6.81 -18.88 -28.36
C THR A 103 6.34 -18.34 -27.01
N ILE A 104 5.53 -17.29 -27.00
CA ILE A 104 4.95 -16.68 -25.80
C ILE A 104 3.43 -16.81 -25.97
N PRO A 105 2.79 -17.86 -25.39
CA PRO A 105 1.38 -18.17 -25.61
C PRO A 105 0.42 -16.97 -25.53
N PRO A 106 0.43 -16.12 -24.49
CA PRO A 106 -0.50 -14.98 -24.45
C PRO A 106 -0.28 -13.99 -25.60
N LEU A 107 0.97 -13.69 -25.97
CA LEU A 107 1.23 -12.78 -27.10
C LEU A 107 0.87 -13.40 -28.45
N ARG A 108 1.06 -14.71 -28.60
CA ARG A 108 0.62 -15.46 -29.79
C ARG A 108 -0.87 -15.33 -29.99
N ASP A 109 -1.63 -15.61 -28.93
CA ASP A 109 -3.09 -15.67 -29.01
C ASP A 109 -3.68 -14.26 -29.14
N LEU A 110 -3.10 -13.25 -28.47
CA LEU A 110 -3.47 -11.85 -28.66
C LEU A 110 -3.33 -11.40 -30.13
N ILE A 111 -2.18 -11.67 -30.76
CA ILE A 111 -1.95 -11.34 -32.18
C ILE A 111 -2.86 -12.16 -33.10
N LYS A 112 -3.03 -13.44 -32.81
CA LYS A 112 -3.87 -14.35 -33.60
C LYS A 112 -5.33 -13.86 -33.63
N ASP A 113 -5.88 -13.51 -32.47
CA ASP A 113 -7.28 -13.16 -32.31
C ASP A 113 -7.57 -11.75 -32.85
N THR A 114 -6.65 -10.82 -32.64
CA THR A 114 -6.85 -9.42 -33.07
C THR A 114 -6.44 -9.14 -34.52
N GLN A 115 -5.41 -9.83 -35.04
CA GLN A 115 -4.82 -9.50 -36.36
C GLN A 115 -5.01 -10.58 -37.41
N CYS A 116 -5.36 -11.80 -37.01
CA CYS A 116 -5.37 -12.95 -37.91
C CYS A 116 -6.70 -13.73 -37.89
N GLY A 117 -7.78 -13.10 -37.44
CA GLY A 117 -9.12 -13.69 -37.45
C GLY A 117 -9.23 -15.01 -36.68
N GLY A 118 -8.42 -15.19 -35.64
CA GLY A 118 -8.38 -16.43 -34.85
C GLY A 118 -7.69 -17.61 -35.54
N GLN A 119 -6.92 -17.38 -36.61
CA GLN A 119 -6.21 -18.43 -37.35
C GLN A 119 -4.69 -18.29 -37.20
N SER A 120 -3.99 -19.38 -36.88
CA SER A 120 -2.52 -19.38 -36.83
C SER A 120 -1.87 -19.56 -38.21
N GLN A 121 -2.56 -20.26 -39.12
CA GLN A 121 -2.06 -20.52 -40.47
C GLN A 121 -2.18 -19.24 -41.32
N GLY A 122 -1.10 -18.86 -41.99
CA GLY A 122 -1.04 -17.60 -42.77
C GLY A 122 -0.73 -16.35 -41.94
N CYS A 123 -0.71 -16.43 -40.60
CA CYS A 123 -0.40 -15.31 -39.72
C CYS A 123 1.12 -15.09 -39.60
N ASN A 124 1.71 -14.37 -40.56
CA ASN A 124 3.15 -14.12 -40.60
C ASN A 124 3.70 -13.39 -39.36
N LEU A 125 2.85 -12.61 -38.68
CA LEU A 125 3.21 -11.87 -37.45
C LEU A 125 3.69 -12.79 -36.32
N LEU A 126 3.18 -14.03 -36.23
CA LEU A 126 3.56 -14.98 -35.18
C LEU A 126 5.04 -15.41 -35.27
N ASN A 127 5.66 -15.28 -36.44
CA ASN A 127 7.07 -15.58 -36.65
C ASN A 127 7.99 -14.40 -36.36
N TYR A 128 7.44 -13.20 -36.18
CA TYR A 128 8.23 -12.01 -35.84
C TYR A 128 8.72 -12.09 -34.39
N SER A 129 9.85 -11.45 -34.14
CA SER A 129 10.30 -11.23 -32.77
C SER A 129 9.45 -10.14 -32.12
N VAL A 130 9.37 -10.15 -30.79
CA VAL A 130 8.69 -9.09 -30.01
C VAL A 130 9.24 -7.71 -30.41
N LYS A 131 10.56 -7.56 -30.54
CA LYS A 131 11.20 -6.31 -31.01
C LYS A 131 10.68 -5.80 -32.35
N LYS A 132 10.30 -6.70 -33.27
CA LYS A 132 9.80 -6.31 -34.59
C LYS A 132 8.33 -5.87 -34.49
N ILE A 133 7.55 -6.53 -33.64
CA ILE A 133 6.15 -6.17 -33.38
C ILE A 133 6.05 -4.81 -32.70
N THR A 134 6.90 -4.52 -31.72
CA THR A 134 6.86 -3.24 -30.97
C THR A 134 7.24 -2.01 -31.80
N LYS A 135 7.69 -2.17 -33.05
CA LYS A 135 7.89 -1.06 -33.99
C LYS A 135 6.60 -0.56 -34.62
N ASP A 136 5.55 -1.37 -34.61
CA ASP A 136 4.22 -0.99 -35.08
C ASP A 136 3.42 -0.49 -33.88
N SER A 137 3.02 0.78 -33.88
CA SER A 137 2.33 1.39 -32.73
C SER A 137 0.97 0.78 -32.43
N GLN A 138 0.27 0.27 -33.44
CA GLN A 138 -1.04 -0.37 -33.25
C GLN A 138 -0.85 -1.75 -32.59
N LEU A 139 0.14 -2.52 -33.04
CA LEU A 139 0.43 -3.82 -32.43
C LEU A 139 1.05 -3.67 -31.04
N ALA A 140 1.95 -2.72 -30.86
CA ALA A 140 2.62 -2.44 -29.59
C ALA A 140 1.63 -2.06 -28.49
N SER A 141 0.54 -1.36 -28.83
CA SER A 141 -0.49 -0.91 -27.90
C SER A 141 -1.59 -1.93 -27.62
N LEU A 142 -1.55 -3.13 -28.22
CA LEU A 142 -2.52 -4.18 -27.93
C LEU A 142 -2.47 -4.58 -26.44
N PRO A 143 -3.57 -4.43 -25.68
CA PRO A 143 -3.60 -4.71 -24.26
C PRO A 143 -3.82 -6.20 -23.98
N LEU A 144 -3.15 -6.72 -22.95
CA LEU A 144 -3.26 -8.14 -22.57
C LEU A 144 -4.63 -8.50 -21.98
N ASN A 145 -5.37 -7.53 -21.43
CA ASN A 145 -6.70 -7.73 -20.86
C ASN A 145 -7.79 -8.05 -21.89
N GLN A 146 -7.47 -8.05 -23.19
CA GLN A 146 -8.35 -8.61 -24.24
C GLN A 146 -8.39 -10.14 -24.22
N LEU A 147 -7.46 -10.79 -23.51
CA LEU A 147 -7.41 -12.23 -23.34
C LEU A 147 -8.15 -12.67 -22.06
N SER A 148 -8.63 -13.91 -22.09
CA SER A 148 -8.94 -14.69 -20.88
C SER A 148 -7.66 -15.05 -20.14
N LEU A 149 -7.19 -14.16 -19.27
CA LEU A 149 -5.91 -14.29 -18.55
C LEU A 149 -5.83 -15.54 -17.65
N GLU A 150 -6.96 -16.10 -17.23
CA GLU A 150 -7.05 -17.36 -16.48
C GLU A 150 -6.50 -18.58 -17.24
N GLN A 151 -6.41 -18.51 -18.58
CA GLN A 151 -5.94 -19.61 -19.43
C GLN A 151 -4.40 -19.72 -19.48
N TYR A 152 -3.70 -18.71 -18.99
CA TYR A 152 -2.25 -18.61 -19.11
C TYR A 152 -1.60 -18.69 -17.74
N LYS A 153 -0.49 -19.41 -17.64
CA LYS A 153 0.31 -19.55 -16.42
C LYS A 153 1.39 -18.46 -16.38
N PHE A 154 1.93 -18.19 -15.18
CA PHE A 154 3.07 -17.30 -15.03
C PHE A 154 4.28 -17.73 -15.89
N SER A 155 4.48 -19.04 -16.04
CA SER A 155 5.55 -19.62 -16.87
C SER A 155 5.38 -19.37 -18.37
N ASP A 156 4.20 -18.99 -18.83
CA ASP A 156 3.94 -18.72 -20.26
C ASP A 156 4.55 -17.40 -20.73
N ILE A 157 4.92 -16.51 -19.79
CA ILE A 157 5.68 -15.30 -20.06
C ILE A 157 7.09 -15.46 -19.48
N PRO A 158 8.10 -15.77 -20.31
CA PRO A 158 9.47 -15.94 -19.83
C PRO A 158 9.98 -14.68 -19.13
N GLY A 159 10.43 -14.81 -17.89
CA GLY A 159 10.98 -13.70 -17.10
C GLY A 159 9.97 -13.02 -16.17
N LEU A 160 8.66 -13.24 -16.35
CA LEU A 160 7.60 -12.57 -15.57
C LEU A 160 7.85 -12.64 -14.06
N SER A 161 8.08 -13.85 -13.53
CA SER A 161 8.25 -14.04 -12.09
C SER A 161 9.57 -13.54 -11.51
N ASN A 162 10.53 -13.12 -12.36
CA ASN A 162 11.83 -12.59 -11.96
C ASN A 162 11.95 -11.07 -12.20
N THR A 163 10.92 -10.43 -12.73
CA THR A 163 10.90 -8.99 -12.97
C THR A 163 10.32 -8.31 -11.73
N GLU A 164 10.96 -7.22 -11.29
CA GLU A 164 10.48 -6.43 -10.16
C GLU A 164 9.12 -5.80 -10.47
N LEU A 165 8.24 -5.67 -9.46
CA LEU A 165 6.89 -5.12 -9.67
C LEU A 165 6.94 -3.73 -10.33
N LYS A 166 7.93 -2.91 -9.97
CA LYS A 166 8.07 -1.53 -10.44
C LYS A 166 8.28 -1.38 -11.95
N GLU A 167 8.77 -2.43 -12.61
CA GLU A 167 9.08 -2.42 -14.04
C GLU A 167 7.81 -2.52 -14.89
N PHE A 168 6.70 -2.98 -14.31
CA PHE A 168 5.44 -3.11 -15.02
C PHE A 168 4.64 -1.81 -15.00
N ASN A 169 3.94 -1.52 -16.10
CA ASN A 169 3.14 -0.31 -16.18
C ASN A 169 2.00 -0.31 -15.15
N GLN A 170 1.79 0.84 -14.49
CA GLN A 170 0.74 1.04 -13.49
C GLN A 170 0.72 0.01 -12.34
N TRP A 171 1.88 -0.50 -11.92
CA TRP A 171 1.95 -1.41 -10.78
C TRP A 171 1.42 -0.77 -9.48
N GLN A 172 1.55 0.56 -9.32
CA GLN A 172 1.19 1.28 -8.10
C GLN A 172 -0.28 1.15 -7.72
N GLN A 173 -1.19 1.08 -8.71
CA GLN A 173 -2.64 1.10 -8.46
C GLN A 173 -3.22 -0.27 -8.10
N VAL A 174 -2.40 -1.31 -8.17
CA VAL A 174 -2.83 -2.69 -7.91
C VAL A 174 -3.02 -2.88 -6.41
N TYR A 175 -4.11 -3.54 -6.02
CA TYR A 175 -4.34 -3.84 -4.61
C TYR A 175 -3.36 -4.91 -4.13
N LEU A 176 -3.01 -4.84 -2.86
CA LEU A 176 -2.08 -5.78 -2.24
C LEU A 176 -2.57 -7.24 -2.38
N SER A 177 -3.89 -7.46 -2.24
CA SER A 177 -4.56 -8.75 -2.42
C SER A 177 -4.51 -9.30 -3.85
N GLU A 178 -4.21 -8.47 -4.86
CA GLU A 178 -4.05 -8.88 -6.25
C GLU A 178 -2.61 -9.32 -6.60
N ILE A 179 -1.71 -9.38 -5.60
CA ILE A 179 -0.38 -9.97 -5.74
C ILE A 179 -0.33 -11.27 -4.93
N PRO A 180 -0.16 -12.45 -5.57
CA PRO A 180 -0.25 -13.72 -4.86
C PRO A 180 0.75 -13.85 -3.71
N GLY A 181 0.24 -14.00 -2.49
CA GLY A 181 1.04 -14.20 -1.28
C GLY A 181 1.61 -12.94 -0.64
N LEU A 182 1.48 -11.77 -1.27
CA LEU A 182 2.10 -10.55 -0.74
C LEU A 182 1.53 -10.17 0.64
N ASN A 183 0.24 -10.42 0.88
CA ASN A 183 -0.42 -10.16 2.17
C ASN A 183 0.09 -11.03 3.32
N GLN A 184 0.81 -12.12 3.01
CA GLN A 184 1.38 -13.05 3.97
C GLN A 184 2.88 -12.81 4.24
N VAL A 185 3.51 -11.89 3.50
CA VAL A 185 4.91 -11.54 3.73
C VAL A 185 5.04 -10.84 5.08
N SER A 186 6.00 -11.27 5.90
CA SER A 186 6.30 -10.62 7.17
C SER A 186 6.86 -9.22 6.94
N PHE A 187 6.47 -8.25 7.75
CA PHE A 187 6.99 -6.88 7.71
C PHE A 187 8.52 -6.78 7.87
N ALA A 188 9.13 -7.81 8.47
CA ALA A 188 10.59 -7.92 8.58
C ALA A 188 11.27 -8.37 7.28
N ASP A 189 10.53 -9.00 6.37
CA ASP A 189 11.04 -9.55 5.11
C ASP A 189 10.78 -8.62 3.90
N PHE A 190 10.14 -7.47 4.12
CA PHE A 190 10.00 -6.45 3.08
C PHE A 190 11.37 -5.83 2.73
N PRO A 191 11.58 -5.37 1.48
CA PRO A 191 12.85 -4.81 1.03
C PRO A 191 13.33 -3.67 1.93
N ASN A 192 12.41 -2.80 2.33
CA ASN A 192 12.61 -1.87 3.43
C ASN A 192 11.84 -2.41 4.64
N SER A 193 12.51 -3.20 5.48
CA SER A 193 11.92 -3.66 6.74
C SER A 193 11.64 -2.49 7.66
N LEU A 194 10.60 -2.60 8.52
CA LEU A 194 10.33 -1.59 9.54
C LEU A 194 11.59 -1.38 10.41
N SER A 195 12.09 -0.15 10.45
CA SER A 195 13.21 0.20 11.32
C SER A 195 12.79 0.06 12.78
N THR A 196 13.59 -0.64 13.57
CA THR A 196 13.44 -0.69 15.04
C THR A 196 14.34 0.31 15.75
N ASP A 197 15.26 0.95 15.03
CA ASP A 197 16.31 1.79 15.61
C ASP A 197 15.77 3.11 16.18
N SER A 198 14.60 3.55 15.71
CA SER A 198 13.92 4.76 16.16
C SER A 198 12.74 4.48 17.10
N ILE A 199 12.50 3.23 17.50
CA ILE A 199 11.41 2.90 18.41
C ILE A 199 11.80 3.35 19.82
N GLU A 200 11.11 4.34 20.34
CA GLU A 200 11.21 4.72 21.75
C GLU A 200 10.14 3.98 22.55
N PHE A 201 10.44 3.71 23.82
CA PHE A 201 9.51 3.04 24.74
C PHE A 201 9.28 3.92 25.97
N ALA A 202 8.03 3.95 26.42
CA ALA A 202 7.63 4.58 27.67
C ALA A 202 6.67 3.66 28.44
N GLN A 203 6.60 3.85 29.75
CA GLN A 203 5.57 3.21 30.55
C GLN A 203 4.31 4.07 30.51
N ILE A 204 3.13 3.45 30.38
CA ILE A 204 1.86 4.14 30.58
C ILE A 204 1.71 4.34 32.10
N ASP A 205 1.78 5.58 32.57
CA ASP A 205 1.67 5.88 34.01
C ASP A 205 0.18 5.90 34.41
N ILE A 206 -0.58 6.77 33.76
CA ILE A 206 -2.01 6.95 34.02
C ILE A 206 -2.76 7.21 32.72
N THR A 207 -4.01 6.76 32.68
CA THR A 207 -4.95 6.98 31.59
C THR A 207 -5.98 8.03 31.97
N PHE A 208 -6.31 8.91 31.03
CA PHE A 208 -7.27 9.99 31.25
C PHE A 208 -8.33 10.00 30.15
N SER A 209 -9.59 10.00 30.56
CA SER A 209 -10.73 10.18 29.66
C SER A 209 -10.89 11.65 29.23
N GLU A 210 -11.90 11.93 28.40
CA GLU A 210 -12.24 13.30 27.99
C GLU A 210 -12.76 14.18 29.15
N ALA A 211 -12.95 13.63 30.35
CA ALA A 211 -13.28 14.44 31.53
C ALA A 211 -12.11 15.38 31.92
N GLU A 212 -10.89 15.05 31.52
CA GLU A 212 -9.72 15.90 31.75
C GLU A 212 -9.60 17.03 30.73
N TYR A 213 -9.25 18.23 31.21
CA TYR A 213 -9.42 19.45 30.44
C TYR A 213 -8.20 19.84 29.60
N GLU A 214 -6.96 19.57 30.03
CA GLU A 214 -5.77 20.07 29.32
C GLU A 214 -4.65 19.04 29.17
N SER A 215 -4.11 18.97 27.95
CA SER A 215 -2.91 18.21 27.62
C SER A 215 -1.88 19.14 26.94
N LEU A 216 -1.00 19.72 27.76
CA LEU A 216 -0.05 20.75 27.33
C LEU A 216 1.36 20.21 27.05
N LYS A 217 1.71 19.07 27.64
CA LYS A 217 3.02 18.42 27.46
C LYS A 217 2.94 17.31 26.41
N SER A 218 2.25 17.61 25.33
CA SER A 218 1.88 16.64 24.31
C SER A 218 3.08 16.10 23.55
N ILE A 219 3.03 14.81 23.26
CA ILE A 219 3.81 14.14 22.23
C ILE A 219 2.93 13.82 21.01
N SER A 220 1.71 14.30 20.91
CA SER A 220 0.84 14.01 19.77
C SER A 220 1.05 14.99 18.60
N GLY A 221 0.81 14.53 17.38
CA GLY A 221 0.68 15.43 16.23
C GLY A 221 0.79 14.77 14.86
N SER A 222 1.40 15.49 13.92
CA SER A 222 1.65 15.09 12.53
C SER A 222 3.01 15.59 12.05
N TYR A 223 3.46 15.09 10.91
CA TYR A 223 4.64 15.65 10.25
C TYR A 223 4.45 17.12 9.84
N GLN A 224 3.23 17.49 9.45
CA GLN A 224 2.94 18.83 8.95
C GLN A 224 2.95 19.88 10.07
N GLU A 225 2.47 19.52 11.26
CA GLU A 225 2.36 20.46 12.36
C GLU A 225 3.35 20.24 13.51
N GLY A 226 4.14 19.17 13.45
CA GLY A 226 5.01 18.72 14.53
C GLY A 226 4.26 17.90 15.58
N PHE A 227 5.02 17.19 16.41
CA PHE A 227 4.48 16.23 17.39
C PHE A 227 4.44 16.76 18.83
N ASN A 228 4.21 18.06 19.02
CA ASN A 228 4.01 18.67 20.34
C ASN A 228 2.67 19.43 20.38
N LYS A 229 1.62 18.86 19.78
CA LYS A 229 0.33 19.53 19.64
C LYS A 229 -0.47 19.41 20.92
N SER A 230 -0.56 20.51 21.65
CA SER A 230 -1.36 20.58 22.87
C SER A 230 -2.85 20.50 22.57
N CYS A 231 -3.63 20.06 23.56
CA CYS A 231 -5.08 20.15 23.55
C CYS A 231 -5.59 20.92 24.77
N THR A 232 -6.51 21.85 24.53
CA THR A 232 -7.18 22.66 25.55
C THR A 232 -8.69 22.39 25.46
N GLY A 233 -9.13 21.28 26.07
CA GLY A 233 -10.52 20.91 26.25
C GLY A 233 -10.84 19.49 25.79
N GLY A 234 -11.23 18.62 26.73
CA GLY A 234 -11.93 17.37 26.44
C GLY A 234 -11.11 16.30 25.72
N CYS A 235 -9.80 16.24 25.97
CA CYS A 235 -8.91 15.33 25.26
C CYS A 235 -8.51 14.15 26.13
N SER A 236 -9.04 12.99 25.77
CA SER A 236 -8.52 11.73 26.30
C SER A 236 -7.06 11.57 25.89
N HIS A 237 -6.24 11.12 26.84
CA HIS A 237 -4.81 10.97 26.65
C HIS A 237 -4.23 10.00 27.68
N ILE A 238 -3.01 9.55 27.41
CA ILE A 238 -2.20 8.82 28.39
C ILE A 238 -1.06 9.70 28.85
N GLU A 239 -0.75 9.67 30.14
CA GLU A 239 0.50 10.20 30.66
C GLU A 239 1.56 9.10 30.65
N LEU A 240 2.76 9.50 30.29
CA LEU A 240 3.87 8.58 30.09
C LEU A 240 4.94 8.76 31.17
N GLY A 241 5.56 7.64 31.53
CA GLY A 241 6.57 7.52 32.56
C GLY A 241 7.64 6.49 32.20
N GLY A 242 8.31 5.96 33.22
CA GLY A 242 9.37 4.95 33.08
C GLY A 242 10.73 5.49 32.61
N ASN A 243 10.78 6.71 32.06
CA ASN A 243 12.01 7.39 31.65
C ASN A 243 11.95 8.89 32.02
N PRO A 244 12.96 9.46 32.72
CA PRO A 244 12.98 10.86 33.13
C PRO A 244 12.83 11.89 32.00
N LEU A 245 13.22 11.57 30.76
CA LEU A 245 13.09 12.49 29.62
C LEU A 245 11.64 12.65 29.14
N ILE A 246 10.80 11.67 29.47
CA ILE A 246 9.46 11.49 28.93
C ILE A 246 8.40 11.50 30.04
N LEU A 247 8.83 11.51 31.30
CA LEU A 247 7.97 11.59 32.49
C LEU A 247 7.02 12.81 32.41
N GLY A 248 5.73 12.54 32.54
CA GLY A 248 4.68 13.55 32.49
C GLY A 248 4.39 14.09 31.09
N LYS A 249 4.91 13.44 30.04
CA LYS A 249 4.52 13.71 28.65
C LYS A 249 3.21 13.01 28.34
N GLN A 250 2.41 13.62 27.47
CA GLN A 250 1.04 13.21 27.22
C GLN A 250 0.86 12.76 25.77
N TRP A 251 0.33 11.57 25.53
CA TRP A 251 -0.05 11.12 24.19
C TRP A 251 -1.58 11.19 24.07
N ILE A 252 -2.03 12.22 23.37
CA ILE A 252 -3.43 12.54 23.11
C ILE A 252 -4.03 11.57 22.09
N SER A 253 -5.26 11.15 22.35
CA SER A 253 -6.07 10.33 21.44
C SER A 253 -6.33 11.03 20.10
N GLY A 254 -6.23 10.27 19.02
CA GLY A 254 -6.62 10.71 17.69
C GLY A 254 -8.14 10.77 17.50
N ASN A 255 -8.93 10.19 18.41
CA ASN A 255 -10.38 10.37 18.47
C ASN A 255 -10.74 11.74 19.04
N SER A 256 -9.97 12.23 20.03
CA SER A 256 -10.19 13.56 20.61
C SER A 256 -9.54 14.70 19.80
N GLN A 257 -8.45 14.46 19.06
CA GLN A 257 -7.76 15.51 18.30
C GLN A 257 -7.36 15.12 16.87
N LYS A 258 -7.72 15.98 15.91
CA LYS A 258 -7.23 15.96 14.52
C LYS A 258 -6.27 17.14 14.29
N VAL A 259 -5.30 16.96 13.39
CA VAL A 259 -4.30 17.95 12.98
C VAL A 259 -4.16 17.96 11.46
N GLN A 260 -3.65 19.04 10.89
CA GLN A 260 -3.32 19.08 9.46
C GLN A 260 -2.31 17.99 9.12
N GLY A 261 -2.49 17.35 7.97
CA GLY A 261 -1.66 16.26 7.49
C GLY A 261 -1.44 16.32 5.99
N GLY A 262 -0.61 15.40 5.50
CA GLY A 262 -0.27 15.32 4.08
C GLY A 262 0.48 16.54 3.53
N TYR A 263 0.83 16.45 2.25
CA TYR A 263 1.46 17.52 1.48
C TYR A 263 1.23 17.29 -0.02
N GLY A 264 1.47 18.32 -0.84
CA GLY A 264 1.22 18.25 -2.28
C GLY A 264 -0.27 18.24 -2.63
N ILE A 265 -0.61 17.76 -3.82
CA ILE A 265 -2.00 17.72 -4.31
C ILE A 265 -2.85 16.77 -3.45
N LEU A 266 -2.24 15.66 -3.00
CA LEU A 266 -2.94 14.67 -2.18
C LEU A 266 -3.25 15.15 -0.75
N SER A 267 -2.66 16.26 -0.29
CA SER A 267 -2.92 16.82 1.05
C SER A 267 -4.39 17.10 1.32
N SER A 268 -5.19 17.41 0.31
CA SER A 268 -6.61 17.73 0.45
C SER A 268 -7.50 16.50 0.74
N LEU A 269 -6.99 15.29 0.53
CA LEU A 269 -7.71 14.06 0.87
C LEU A 269 -8.01 14.02 2.37
N PHE A 270 -9.10 13.34 2.73
CA PHE A 270 -9.56 13.23 4.13
C PHE A 270 -9.81 14.60 4.79
N GLY A 271 -10.12 15.63 4.00
CA GLY A 271 -10.40 16.98 4.49
C GLY A 271 -9.14 17.74 4.95
N GLY A 272 -7.94 17.29 4.57
CA GLY A 272 -6.69 17.95 4.97
C GLY A 272 -6.17 17.60 6.35
N VAL A 273 -6.86 16.69 7.06
CA VAL A 273 -6.57 16.38 8.45
C VAL A 273 -6.39 14.89 8.70
N GLU A 274 -5.66 14.57 9.76
CA GLU A 274 -5.43 13.23 10.26
C GLU A 274 -5.56 13.18 11.78
N PRO A 275 -5.89 12.02 12.38
CA PRO A 275 -5.74 11.83 13.82
C PRO A 275 -4.32 12.17 14.26
N THR A 276 -4.22 12.77 15.44
CA THR A 276 -2.91 12.88 16.08
C THR A 276 -2.36 11.51 16.46
N GLY A 277 -1.05 11.36 16.40
CA GLY A 277 -0.39 10.09 16.71
C GLY A 277 1.12 10.16 16.51
N ARG A 278 1.73 8.99 16.33
CA ARG A 278 3.18 8.80 16.24
C ARG A 278 3.57 7.81 15.15
N HIS A 279 4.86 7.77 14.81
CA HIS A 279 5.42 6.93 13.74
C HIS A 279 6.58 6.06 14.25
N PRO A 280 6.32 5.20 15.25
CA PRO A 280 7.36 4.34 15.83
C PRO A 280 8.02 3.42 14.79
N PHE A 281 7.26 3.03 13.76
CA PHE A 281 7.70 2.13 12.68
C PHE A 281 7.98 2.86 11.36
N GLY A 282 8.25 4.17 11.42
CA GLY A 282 8.45 5.00 10.23
C GLY A 282 7.14 5.35 9.50
N ASP A 283 7.28 5.65 8.22
CA ASP A 283 6.28 6.39 7.43
C ASP A 283 5.20 5.53 6.75
N VAL A 284 5.21 4.21 6.97
CA VAL A 284 4.23 3.30 6.36
C VAL A 284 2.83 3.59 6.91
N PHE A 285 2.73 3.71 8.24
CA PHE A 285 1.48 3.94 8.94
C PHE A 285 1.72 4.73 10.21
N LYS A 286 0.71 5.48 10.63
CA LYS A 286 0.67 6.17 11.90
C LYS A 286 0.05 5.27 12.96
N VAL A 287 0.63 5.25 14.15
CA VAL A 287 0.05 4.67 15.37
C VAL A 287 -0.69 5.77 16.13
N VAL A 288 -1.95 5.51 16.42
CA VAL A 288 -2.87 6.45 17.06
C VAL A 288 -3.39 5.82 18.34
N ILE A 289 -3.45 6.59 19.43
CA ILE A 289 -4.26 6.19 20.58
C ILE A 289 -5.72 6.38 20.16
N GLY A 290 -6.46 5.28 20.10
CA GLY A 290 -7.88 5.24 19.77
C GLY A 290 -8.68 5.52 21.03
N ASP A 291 -9.28 4.46 21.58
CA ASP A 291 -10.10 4.54 22.78
C ASP A 291 -9.28 4.36 24.07
N ILE A 292 -9.72 5.05 25.12
CA ILE A 292 -9.17 4.97 26.48
C ILE A 292 -10.31 4.69 27.45
N ASP A 293 -10.15 3.68 28.30
CA ASP A 293 -11.01 3.42 29.43
C ASP A 293 -10.25 3.68 30.74
N GLU A 294 -10.45 4.88 31.29
CA GLU A 294 -9.87 5.33 32.56
C GLU A 294 -10.28 4.46 33.75
N THR A 295 -11.47 3.82 33.71
CA THR A 295 -11.93 2.99 34.84
C THR A 295 -11.13 1.69 34.94
N THR A 296 -10.74 1.13 33.79
CA THR A 296 -9.97 -0.12 33.74
C THR A 296 -8.49 0.09 33.46
N GLY A 297 -8.06 1.33 33.24
CA GLY A 297 -6.71 1.68 32.85
C GLY A 297 -6.31 1.13 31.48
N THR A 298 -7.27 1.00 30.55
CA THR A 298 -7.07 0.33 29.25
C THR A 298 -6.88 1.34 28.13
N VAL A 299 -5.97 1.05 27.21
CA VAL A 299 -5.62 1.90 26.07
C VAL A 299 -5.64 1.06 24.80
N GLU A 300 -6.45 1.46 23.84
CA GLU A 300 -6.51 0.83 22.52
C GLU A 300 -5.76 1.69 21.49
N THR A 301 -5.07 1.02 20.57
CA THR A 301 -4.30 1.69 19.51
C THR A 301 -4.79 1.26 18.15
N ASP A 302 -4.74 2.21 17.22
CA ASP A 302 -5.15 2.05 15.84
C ASP A 302 -4.02 2.39 14.88
N LEU A 303 -4.01 1.72 13.74
CA LEU A 303 -3.20 2.10 12.59
C LEU A 303 -4.01 2.95 11.62
N TYR A 304 -3.35 3.96 11.07
CA TYR A 304 -3.84 4.73 9.93
C TYR A 304 -2.79 4.73 8.83
N PHE A 305 -3.20 4.40 7.60
CA PHE A 305 -2.37 4.45 6.40
C PHE A 305 -2.69 5.71 5.59
N ARG A 306 -1.80 6.06 4.65
CA ARG A 306 -1.96 7.22 3.76
C ARG A 306 -1.80 6.79 2.31
N VAL A 307 -2.29 7.63 1.41
CA VAL A 307 -2.05 7.52 -0.03
C VAL A 307 -0.81 8.34 -0.35
N CYS A 308 0.17 7.73 -0.99
CA CYS A 308 1.33 8.44 -1.51
C CYS A 308 1.47 8.18 -3.00
N GLN A 309 1.82 9.24 -3.74
CA GLN A 309 2.25 9.09 -5.12
C GLN A 309 3.58 9.83 -5.31
N LYS A 310 4.64 9.03 -5.42
CA LYS A 310 5.99 9.50 -5.74
C LYS A 310 6.44 8.88 -7.06
N GLY A 311 7.18 9.64 -7.86
CA GLY A 311 7.67 9.20 -9.16
C GLY A 311 8.13 10.37 -10.01
N TRP A 312 8.10 10.22 -11.34
CA TRP A 312 8.38 11.32 -12.27
C TRP A 312 7.41 12.51 -12.07
N ILE A 313 6.18 12.21 -11.68
CA ILE A 313 5.20 13.19 -11.18
C ILE A 313 4.98 12.86 -9.70
N ASP A 314 5.42 13.77 -8.83
CA ASP A 314 5.21 13.69 -7.38
C ASP A 314 3.97 14.51 -7.00
N LEU A 315 2.92 13.84 -6.53
CA LEU A 315 1.70 14.50 -6.06
C LEU A 315 1.67 14.65 -4.53
N GLY A 316 2.74 14.24 -3.86
CA GLY A 316 2.87 14.19 -2.43
C GLY A 316 2.14 13.01 -1.80
N CYS A 317 1.72 13.22 -0.55
CA CYS A 317 1.01 12.22 0.23
C CYS A 317 -0.22 12.84 0.90
N SER A 318 -1.27 12.05 1.06
CA SER A 318 -2.43 12.42 1.84
C SER A 318 -2.10 12.51 3.34
N PRO A 319 -3.00 13.09 4.14
CA PRO A 319 -3.07 12.76 5.56
C PRO A 319 -3.25 11.24 5.77
N TYR A 320 -2.86 10.74 6.94
CA TYR A 320 -3.13 9.36 7.37
C TYR A 320 -4.62 9.20 7.69
N GLY A 321 -5.40 8.77 6.69
CA GLY A 321 -6.87 8.68 6.78
C GLY A 321 -7.46 7.31 6.45
N ILE A 322 -6.65 6.33 6.06
CA ILE A 322 -7.10 4.95 5.83
C ILE A 322 -7.02 4.20 7.17
N GLY A 323 -8.12 4.21 7.91
CA GLY A 323 -8.26 3.61 9.24
C GLY A 323 -9.56 4.06 9.91
N PRO A 324 -9.82 3.70 11.17
CA PRO A 324 -8.92 2.96 12.07
C PRO A 324 -8.85 1.46 11.75
N ILE A 325 -7.66 0.89 11.95
CA ILE A 325 -7.42 -0.56 11.95
C ILE A 325 -6.91 -0.92 13.35
N PRO A 326 -7.67 -1.70 14.14
CA PRO A 326 -7.26 -2.04 15.50
C PRO A 326 -5.91 -2.72 15.52
N PHE A 327 -5.08 -2.37 16.49
CA PHE A 327 -3.69 -2.81 16.52
C PHE A 327 -3.31 -3.57 17.77
N MET A 328 -3.15 -2.86 18.89
CA MET A 328 -2.75 -3.42 20.17
C MET A 328 -3.51 -2.75 21.30
N THR A 329 -3.77 -3.53 22.34
CA THR A 329 -4.36 -3.06 23.59
C THR A 329 -3.30 -3.10 24.69
N PHE A 330 -3.20 -2.02 25.45
CA PHE A 330 -2.30 -1.88 26.58
C PHE A 330 -3.09 -1.59 27.85
N LYS A 331 -2.41 -1.73 28.99
CA LYS A 331 -2.89 -1.26 30.29
C LYS A 331 -1.91 -0.31 30.94
N GLU A 332 -2.37 0.46 31.91
CA GLU A 332 -1.51 1.16 32.86
C GLU A 332 -0.39 0.24 33.37
N ASN A 333 0.78 0.82 33.58
CA ASN A 333 2.06 0.18 33.88
C ASN A 333 2.66 -0.68 32.75
N ASN A 334 2.00 -0.87 31.61
CA ASN A 334 2.60 -1.54 30.45
C ASN A 334 3.60 -0.59 29.76
N TRP A 335 4.56 -1.19 29.05
CA TRP A 335 5.44 -0.46 28.15
C TRP A 335 4.78 -0.34 26.77
N ILE A 336 4.74 0.87 26.24
CA ILE A 336 4.23 1.21 24.92
C ILE A 336 5.34 1.84 24.08
N PHE A 337 5.31 1.59 22.78
CA PHE A 337 6.22 2.19 21.80
C PHE A 337 5.61 3.47 21.22
N PHE A 338 6.43 4.45 20.84
CA PHE A 338 5.98 5.71 20.22
C PHE A 338 7.03 6.32 19.29
#